data_AF-A0A523UBI1-F1
#
_entry.id   AF-A0A523UBI1-F1
#
_cell.length_a   1.000
_cell.length_b   1.000
_cell.length_c   1.000
_cell.angle_alpha   90.00
_cell.angle_beta   90.00
_cell.angle_gamma   90.00
#
_symmetry.space_group_name_H-M   'P 1'
#
loop_
_entity.id
_entity.type
_entity.pdbx_description
1 polymer ?
#
loop_
_entity_poly.entity_id
_entity_poly.type
_entity_poly.pdbx_seq_one_letter_code
_entity_poly.pdbx_strand_id
1 'polypeptide(L)' 'MLEARKTAIALEEEEMVELQRIIIDRDEKEALKFLKKSVYDKVAKSQRGRLKSHLDTWGESPVEIFKKGR' A
#
# COMPACT_ATOMS: atom_id res chain seq x y z
N MET A 1 9.21 1.95 9.26
CA MET A 1 10.02 2.46 8.13
C MET A 1 9.60 1.70 6.89
N LEU A 2 9.41 2.38 5.75
CA LEU A 2 9.03 1.72 4.49
C LEU A 2 10.27 1.10 3.84
N GLU A 3 10.11 -0.07 3.23
CA GLU A 3 11.14 -0.67 2.38
C GLU A 3 11.25 0.10 1.05
N ALA A 4 12.48 0.33 0.59
CA ALA A 4 12.74 0.96 -0.71
C ALA A 4 12.49 -0.02 -1.86
N ARG A 5 11.23 -0.09 -2.32
CA ARG A 5 10.79 -0.97 -3.40
C ARG A 5 9.64 -0.36 -4.20
N LYS A 6 9.47 -0.80 -5.45
CA LYS A 6 8.32 -0.41 -6.27
C LYS A 6 7.01 -0.90 -5.65
N THR A 7 6.02 -0.02 -5.60
CA THR A 7 4.68 -0.31 -5.05
C THR A 7 3.66 0.43 -5.91
N ALA A 8 2.66 -0.29 -6.41
CA ALA A 8 1.49 0.34 -7.02
C ALA A 8 0.49 0.71 -5.93
N ILE A 9 -0.09 1.90 -6.02
CA ILE A 9 -1.19 2.34 -5.17
C ILE A 9 -2.35 2.79 -6.07
N ALA A 10 -3.57 2.47 -5.66
CA ALA A 10 -4.77 3.02 -6.27
C ALA A 10 -5.16 4.29 -5.49
N LEU A 11 -5.54 5.34 -6.21
CA LEU A 11 -6.15 6.54 -5.64
C LEU A 11 -7.65 6.50 -5.97
N GLU A 12 -8.46 6.85 -4.99
CA GLU A 12 -9.89 7.06 -5.19
C GLU A 12 -10.13 8.37 -5.94
N GLU A 13 -11.33 8.55 -6.48
CA GLU A 13 -11.70 9.73 -7.27
C GLU A 13 -11.44 11.05 -6.50
N GLU A 14 -11.82 11.09 -5.23
CA GLU A 14 -11.63 12.26 -4.36
C GLU A 14 -10.14 12.61 -4.19
N GLU A 15 -9.28 11.61 -4.02
CA GLU A 15 -7.84 11.80 -3.90
C GLU A 15 -7.21 12.24 -5.22
N MET A 16 -7.76 11.77 -6.35
CA MET A 16 -7.33 12.22 -7.68
C MET A 16 -7.65 13.70 -7.91
N VAL A 17 -8.84 14.14 -7.52
CA VAL A 17 -9.24 15.56 -7.60
C VAL A 17 -8.39 16.42 -6.68
N GLU A 18 -8.14 15.97 -5.44
CA GLU A 18 -7.27 16.66 -4.49
C GLU A 18 -5.86 16.82 -5.04
N LEU A 19 -5.28 15.76 -5.61
CA LEU A 19 -3.96 15.79 -6.24
C LEU A 19 -3.90 16.80 -7.40
N GLN A 20 -4.92 16.81 -8.26
CA GLN A 20 -4.97 17.76 -9.38
C GLN A 20 -5.01 19.21 -8.89
N ARG A 21 -5.81 19.50 -7.85
CA ARG A 21 -5.87 20.85 -7.25
C ARG A 21 -4.51 21.28 -6.70
N ILE A 22 -3.85 20.42 -5.93
CA ILE A 22 -2.52 20.68 -5.37
C ILE A 22 -1.51 21.02 -6.46
N ILE A 23 -1.54 20.29 -7.58
CA ILE A 23 -0.63 20.53 -8.73
C ILE A 23 -0.91 21.89 -9.38
N ILE A 24 -2.18 22.23 -9.61
CA ILE A 24 -2.59 23.50 -10.22
C ILE A 24 -2.18 24.67 -9.33
N ASP A 25 -2.47 24.57 -8.03
CA ASP A 25 -2.24 25.63 -7.05
C ASP A 25 -0.75 25.72 -6.63
N ARG A 26 0.05 24.69 -6.96
CA ARG A 26 1.46 24.54 -6.55
C ARG A 26 1.64 24.63 -5.03
N ASP A 27 0.67 24.09 -4.27
CA ASP A 27 0.69 24.14 -2.81
C ASP A 27 1.56 23.03 -2.21
N GLU A 28 2.80 23.37 -1.86
CA GLU A 28 3.76 22.43 -1.25
C GLU A 28 3.30 21.90 0.11
N LYS A 29 2.57 22.70 0.89
CA LYS A 29 2.11 22.28 2.22
C LYS A 29 1.04 21.22 2.09
N GLU A 30 0.11 21.42 1.16
CA GLU A 30 -0.95 20.46 0.91
C GLU A 30 -0.41 19.21 0.21
N ALA A 31 0.58 19.35 -0.67
CA ALA A 31 1.31 18.22 -1.23
C ALA A 31 1.92 17.32 -0.15
N LEU A 32 2.57 17.89 0.87
CA LEU A 32 3.15 17.11 1.95
C LEU A 32 2.08 16.38 2.78
N LYS A 33 0.92 17.00 3.01
CA LYS A 33 -0.21 16.35 3.71
C LYS A 33 -0.76 15.20 2.88
N PHE A 34 -0.98 15.40 1.59
CA PHE A 34 -1.44 14.36 0.66
C PHE A 34 -0.48 13.17 0.62
N LEU A 35 0.83 13.43 0.54
CA LEU A 35 1.84 12.37 0.56
C LEU A 35 1.81 11.55 1.86
N LYS A 36 1.59 12.18 3.02
CA LYS A 36 1.50 11.45 4.29
C LYS A 36 0.21 10.65 4.41
N LYS A 37 -0.94 11.24 4.04
CA LYS A 37 -2.25 10.64 4.23
C LYS A 37 -2.58 9.59 3.17
N SER A 38 -2.37 9.90 1.90
CA SER A 38 -2.84 9.06 0.78
C SER A 38 -1.73 8.14 0.27
N VAL A 39 -0.49 8.60 0.18
CA VAL A 39 0.61 7.77 -0.36
C VAL A 39 1.25 6.91 0.73
N TYR A 40 1.75 7.51 1.81
CA TYR A 40 2.50 6.79 2.84
C TYR A 40 1.65 5.71 3.51
N ASP A 41 0.40 6.02 3.88
CA ASP A 41 -0.48 5.03 4.53
C ASP A 41 -0.81 3.85 3.62
N LYS A 42 -1.04 4.09 2.32
CA LYS A 42 -1.30 3.03 1.35
C LYS A 42 -0.07 2.17 1.07
N VAL A 43 1.11 2.77 0.97
CA VAL A 43 2.37 2.02 0.86
C VAL A 43 2.65 1.23 2.13
N ALA A 44 2.44 1.81 3.32
CA ALA A 44 2.60 1.11 4.59
C ALA A 44 1.65 -0.09 4.70
N LYS A 45 0.38 0.07 4.30
CA LYS A 45 -0.60 -1.02 4.27
C LYS A 45 -0.21 -2.12 3.29
N SER A 46 0.22 -1.78 2.07
CA SER A 46 0.63 -2.78 1.08
C SER A 46 1.88 -3.56 1.51
N GLN A 47 2.79 -2.93 2.25
CA GLN A 47 3.96 -3.59 2.82
C GLN A 47 3.59 -4.49 4.01
N ARG A 48 2.69 -4.05 4.90
CA ARG A 48 2.22 -4.85 6.05
C ARG A 48 1.41 -6.07 5.66
N GLY A 49 0.56 -5.98 4.62
CA GLY A 49 -0.25 -7.11 4.15
C GLY A 49 0.58 -8.32 3.73
N ARG A 50 1.76 -8.10 3.15
CA ARG A 50 2.72 -9.17 2.82
C ARG A 50 3.48 -9.72 4.04
N LEU A 51 3.64 -8.92 5.08
CA LEU A 51 4.27 -9.40 6.31
C LEU A 51 3.38 -10.46 6.99
N LYS A 52 2.05 -10.29 6.94
CA LYS A 52 1.10 -11.32 7.37
C LYS A 52 1.21 -12.60 6.53
N SER A 53 1.25 -12.51 5.20
CA SER A 53 1.39 -13.73 4.37
C SER A 53 2.68 -14.51 4.67
N HIS A 54 3.78 -13.83 5.02
CA HIS A 54 5.01 -14.49 5.44
C HIS A 54 4.92 -15.13 6.83
N LEU A 55 4.15 -14.55 7.75
CA LEU A 55 3.94 -15.08 9.11
C LEU A 55 2.86 -16.18 9.15
N ASP A 56 1.82 -16.09 8.34
CA ASP A 56 0.75 -17.10 8.23
C ASP A 56 1.24 -18.38 7.51
N THR A 57 2.35 -18.30 6.76
CA THR A 57 3.02 -19.49 6.20
C THR A 57 3.67 -20.36 7.29
N TRP A 58 3.80 -19.87 8.53
CA TRP A 58 4.33 -20.66 9.66
C TRP A 58 3.28 -21.55 10.34
N GLY A 59 2.04 -21.57 9.85
CA GLY A 59 0.94 -22.37 10.43
C GLY A 59 0.49 -23.58 9.61
N GLU A 60 0.61 -23.52 8.26
CA GLU A 60 0.29 -24.65 7.39
C GLU A 60 1.41 -24.81 6.35
N SER A 61 2.02 -25.98 6.35
CA SER A 61 3.02 -26.36 5.35
C SER A 61 2.38 -26.25 3.94
N PRO A 62 3.04 -25.62 2.96
CA PRO A 62 2.61 -25.64 1.56
C PRO A 62 2.34 -27.06 1.02
N VAL A 63 2.93 -28.09 1.66
CA VAL A 63 2.70 -29.51 1.37
C VAL A 63 1.33 -30.01 1.85
N GLU A 64 0.78 -29.48 2.94
CA GLU A 64 -0.57 -29.81 3.44
C GLU A 64 -1.65 -29.24 2.50
N ILE A 65 -1.43 -28.03 1.99
CA ILE A 65 -2.30 -27.38 0.99
C ILE A 65 -2.28 -28.18 -0.32
N PHE A 66 -1.12 -28.68 -0.74
CA PHE A 66 -0.99 -29.51 -1.94
C PHE A 66 -1.63 -30.90 -1.78
N LYS A 67 -1.55 -31.51 -0.57
CA LYS A 67 -2.16 -32.81 -0.28
C LYS A 67 -3.69 -32.78 -0.21
N LYS A 68 -4.30 -31.65 0.18
CA LYS A 68 -5.77 -31.47 0.21
C LYS A 68 -6.39 -31.23 -1.18
N GLY A 69 -5.56 -30.95 -2.18
CA GLY A 69 -5.99 -30.76 -3.57
C GLY A 69 -5.93 -32.05 -4.39
N ARG A 70 -6.66 -33.10 -3.99
CA ARG A 70 -7.11 -34.19 -4.86
C ARG A 70 -8.28 -34.96 -4.25
#